data_AF-A0A7C4IQP6-F1
#
_entry.id   AF-A0A7C4IQP6-F1
#
_cell.length_a   1.000
_cell.length_b   1.000
_cell.length_c   1.000
_cell.angle_alpha   90.00
_cell.angle_beta   90.00
_cell.angle_gamma   90.00
#
_symmetry.space_group_name_H-M   'P 1'
#
loop_
_entity.id
_entity.type
_entity.pdbx_description
1 polymer ?
#
loop_
_entity_poly.entity_id
_entity_poly.type
_entity_poly.pdbx_seq_one_letter_code
_entity_poly.pdbx_strand_id
1 'polypeptide(L)'
;MNANRRILASALTMCLALSQAAAAESESVRPAGSASAVAVDVGAARAELGRWLDARKADESARRKIDELWSALPAKPSELDLLDALARSFAVIDPAAAQLAELCAKPRTSHIVPPQPWLVDGSTPSFLANNMRLVFGRWLVHAEMFDEAIEQLSGLAPADVVAPATLLFYQALAQHTLLRKEDGLKTLGELDKVGPNAPRRYAVVAKLLEEDLKSLQDESLDHIARRMNDVRRKLG
;
A
#
# COMPACT_ATOMS: atom_id res chain seq x y z
N MET A 1 -35.68 74.17 2.67
CA MET A 1 -36.05 74.89 3.90
C MET A 1 -37.00 73.98 4.68
N ASN A 2 -36.62 73.65 5.93
CA ASN A 2 -37.37 72.90 6.96
C ASN A 2 -37.63 71.40 6.68
N ALA A 3 -36.86 70.48 7.23
CA ALA A 3 -36.74 70.08 8.65
C ALA A 3 -37.91 69.23 9.16
N ASN A 4 -37.67 67.91 9.15
CA ASN A 4 -37.63 67.01 10.32
C ASN A 4 -38.92 66.67 11.12
N ARG A 5 -38.92 65.40 11.54
CA ARG A 5 -39.69 64.73 12.62
C ARG A 5 -41.10 64.22 12.30
N ARG A 6 -41.29 62.89 12.47
CA ARG A 6 -42.01 62.30 13.62
C ARG A 6 -41.80 60.78 13.73
N ILE A 7 -41.70 60.36 14.98
CA ILE A 7 -41.54 59.00 15.53
C ILE A 7 -42.94 58.39 15.76
N LEU A 8 -43.11 57.07 15.57
CA LEU A 8 -44.05 56.15 16.26
C LEU A 8 -43.86 54.74 15.64
N ALA A 9 -43.19 53.79 16.30
CA ALA A 9 -43.70 52.85 17.31
C ALA A 9 -44.49 51.65 16.73
N SER A 10 -43.80 50.50 16.72
CA SER A 10 -44.28 49.16 17.11
C SER A 10 -45.35 48.43 16.27
N ALA A 11 -44.93 47.37 15.57
CA ALA A 11 -45.66 46.10 15.57
C ALA A 11 -44.73 44.92 15.21
N LEU A 12 -44.83 43.89 16.03
CA LEU A 12 -44.03 42.68 16.15
C LEU A 12 -44.62 41.56 15.27
N THR A 13 -43.86 40.96 14.34
CA THR A 13 -44.13 39.62 13.78
C THR A 13 -42.82 39.09 13.15
N MET A 14 -41.98 38.38 13.91
CA MET A 14 -41.89 36.91 14.00
C MET A 14 -41.41 36.21 12.72
N CYS A 15 -40.16 35.72 12.81
CA CYS A 15 -39.53 34.56 12.16
C CYS A 15 -39.87 34.18 10.72
N LEU A 16 -38.87 34.19 9.84
CA LEU A 16 -38.29 32.95 9.26
C LEU A 16 -37.00 33.29 8.49
N ALA A 17 -35.85 32.84 9.01
CA ALA A 17 -34.57 32.93 8.32
C ALA A 17 -34.45 31.76 7.33
N LEU A 18 -34.47 32.07 6.03
CA LEU A 18 -34.04 31.16 4.97
C LEU A 18 -32.58 31.49 4.64
N SER A 19 -31.66 30.77 5.27
CA SER A 19 -30.25 30.77 4.85
C SER A 19 -30.10 29.73 3.75
N GLN A 20 -29.88 30.19 2.52
CA GLN A 20 -29.54 29.33 1.38
C GLN A 20 -28.09 28.87 1.54
N ALA A 21 -27.90 27.57 1.73
CA ALA A 21 -26.61 26.92 1.65
C ALA A 21 -26.23 26.72 0.17
N ALA A 22 -25.27 27.50 -0.31
CA ALA A 22 -24.56 27.22 -1.55
C ALA A 22 -23.59 26.06 -1.29
N ALA A 23 -23.85 24.91 -1.91
CA ALA A 23 -22.94 23.77 -1.94
C ALA A 23 -21.80 24.08 -2.91
N ALA A 24 -20.62 24.38 -2.38
CA ALA A 24 -19.37 24.30 -3.11
C ALA A 24 -18.82 22.89 -2.91
N GLU A 25 -18.70 22.13 -4.00
CA GLU A 25 -17.96 20.87 -4.05
C GLU A 25 -16.49 21.15 -3.73
N SER A 26 -16.03 20.77 -2.54
CA SER A 26 -14.60 20.79 -2.23
C SER A 26 -13.99 19.46 -2.70
N GLU A 27 -13.28 19.52 -3.82
CA GLU A 27 -12.30 18.52 -4.21
C GLU A 27 -11.27 18.39 -3.08
N SER A 28 -11.31 17.24 -2.39
CA SER A 28 -10.45 16.96 -1.24
C SER A 28 -9.02 16.71 -1.72
N VAL A 29 -8.25 17.80 -1.82
CA VAL A 29 -6.79 17.74 -1.84
C VAL A 29 -6.35 17.24 -0.46
N ARG A 30 -5.83 16.01 -0.38
CA ARG A 30 -5.17 15.50 0.83
C ARG A 30 -4.01 16.45 1.16
N PRO A 31 -3.92 16.99 2.39
CA PRO A 31 -2.74 17.75 2.77
C PRO A 31 -1.55 16.78 2.77
N ALA A 32 -0.43 17.20 2.19
CA ALA A 32 0.86 16.53 2.31
C ALA A 32 1.27 16.55 3.79
N GLY A 33 0.84 15.53 4.52
CA GLY A 33 1.11 15.34 5.93
C GLY A 33 2.56 14.90 6.11
N SER A 34 3.29 15.65 6.94
CA SER A 34 4.57 15.29 7.56
C SER A 34 4.70 13.79 7.82
N ALA A 35 5.88 13.24 7.51
CA ALA A 35 6.29 11.86 7.79
C ALA A 35 5.81 11.40 9.17
N SER A 36 4.61 10.82 9.19
CA SER A 36 3.96 10.34 10.40
C SER A 36 4.41 8.91 10.61
N ALA A 37 4.76 8.60 11.85
CA ALA A 37 5.27 7.31 12.28
C ALA A 37 4.51 6.17 11.60
N VAL A 38 5.24 5.39 10.83
CA VAL A 38 4.76 4.24 10.06
C VAL A 38 4.52 3.08 11.04
N ALA A 39 3.51 3.23 11.90
CA ALA A 39 3.01 2.18 12.77
C ALA A 39 1.86 1.46 12.07
N VAL A 40 1.71 0.17 12.37
CA VAL A 40 0.58 -0.65 11.90
C VAL A 40 -0.73 -0.02 12.39
N ASP A 41 -1.49 0.62 11.51
CA ASP A 41 -2.78 1.22 11.83
C ASP A 41 -3.93 0.34 11.35
N VAL A 42 -4.33 -0.58 12.23
CA VAL A 42 -5.47 -1.49 12.00
C VAL A 42 -6.77 -0.71 11.79
N GLY A 43 -6.93 0.42 12.48
CA GLY A 43 -8.15 1.24 12.42
C GLY A 43 -8.29 1.93 11.06
N ALA A 44 -7.22 2.55 10.58
CA ALA A 44 -7.18 3.15 9.25
C ALA A 44 -7.40 2.11 8.15
N ALA A 45 -6.74 0.94 8.25
CA ALA A 45 -6.92 -0.14 7.28
C ALA A 45 -8.37 -0.65 7.25
N ARG A 46 -9.00 -0.83 8.43
CA ARG A 46 -10.41 -1.26 8.53
C ARG A 46 -11.37 -0.19 8.01
N ALA A 47 -11.10 1.09 8.27
CA ALA A 47 -11.91 2.19 7.76
C ALA A 47 -11.82 2.30 6.23
N GLU A 48 -10.65 2.10 5.64
CA GLU A 48 -10.49 2.10 4.18
C GLU A 48 -11.12 0.89 3.52
N LEU A 49 -10.99 -0.30 4.14
CA LEU A 49 -11.73 -1.48 3.73
C LEU A 49 -13.24 -1.22 3.76
N GLY A 50 -13.77 -0.62 4.82
CA GLY A 50 -15.19 -0.25 4.91
C GLY A 50 -15.66 0.61 3.73
N ARG A 51 -14.90 1.68 3.41
CA ARG A 51 -15.18 2.53 2.24
C ARG A 51 -15.18 1.73 0.94
N TRP A 52 -14.22 0.82 0.78
CA TRP A 52 -14.14 -0.03 -0.41
C TRP A 52 -15.32 -1.01 -0.50
N LEU A 53 -15.74 -1.62 0.62
CA LEU A 53 -16.91 -2.51 0.69
C LEU A 53 -18.20 -1.79 0.34
N ASP A 54 -18.37 -0.56 0.83
CA ASP A 54 -19.54 0.27 0.53
C ASP A 54 -19.58 0.64 -0.96
N ALA A 55 -18.45 1.05 -1.53
CA ALA A 55 -18.33 1.36 -2.95
C ALA A 55 -18.63 0.15 -3.85
N ARG A 56 -18.24 -1.05 -3.42
CA ARG A 56 -18.53 -2.32 -4.11
C ARG A 56 -19.91 -2.89 -3.80
N LYS A 57 -20.70 -2.25 -2.92
CA LYS A 57 -22.01 -2.72 -2.45
C LYS A 57 -21.96 -4.17 -1.95
N ALA A 58 -20.95 -4.48 -1.15
CA ALA A 58 -20.76 -5.82 -0.58
C ALA A 58 -21.99 -6.26 0.23
N ASP A 59 -22.47 -7.47 -0.02
CA ASP A 59 -23.62 -8.06 0.67
C ASP A 59 -23.30 -8.45 2.13
N GLU A 60 -24.34 -8.74 2.90
CA GLU A 60 -24.23 -9.09 4.32
C GLU A 60 -23.49 -10.41 4.56
N SER A 61 -23.48 -11.33 3.58
CA SER A 61 -22.72 -12.56 3.71
C SER A 61 -21.21 -12.30 3.55
N ALA A 62 -20.81 -11.46 2.61
CA ALA A 62 -19.44 -11.07 2.38
C ALA A 62 -18.90 -10.27 3.57
N ARG A 63 -19.68 -9.31 4.08
CA ARG A 63 -19.32 -8.51 5.26
C ARG A 63 -19.07 -9.38 6.49
N ARG A 64 -19.96 -10.33 6.80
CA ARG A 64 -19.77 -11.26 7.92
C ARG A 64 -18.50 -12.10 7.79
N LYS A 65 -18.23 -12.67 6.60
CA LYS A 65 -16.98 -13.41 6.36
C LYS A 65 -15.75 -12.54 6.59
N ILE A 66 -15.78 -11.29 6.16
CA ILE A 66 -14.69 -10.33 6.35
C ILE A 66 -14.54 -9.99 7.83
N ASP A 67 -15.63 -9.72 8.55
CA ASP A 67 -15.57 -9.45 9.99
C ASP A 67 -14.98 -10.63 10.79
N GLU A 68 -15.28 -11.86 10.40
CA GLU A 68 -14.65 -13.07 10.97
C GLU A 68 -13.13 -13.10 10.71
N LEU A 69 -12.69 -12.82 9.48
CA LEU A 69 -11.26 -12.75 9.13
C LEU A 69 -10.51 -11.74 9.99
N TRP A 70 -11.09 -10.56 10.20
CA TRP A 70 -10.46 -9.49 10.98
C TRP A 70 -10.53 -9.73 12.49
N SER A 71 -11.56 -10.42 12.97
CA SER A 71 -11.68 -10.80 14.38
C SER A 71 -10.70 -11.92 14.78
N ALA A 72 -10.22 -12.69 13.80
CA ALA A 72 -9.21 -13.72 14.01
C ALA A 72 -7.76 -13.19 14.07
N LEU A 73 -7.56 -11.89 13.82
CA LEU A 73 -6.23 -11.26 13.93
C LEU A 73 -5.73 -11.30 15.38
N PRO A 74 -4.42 -11.45 15.61
CA PRO A 74 -3.86 -11.36 16.95
C PRO A 74 -4.06 -9.95 17.53
N ALA A 75 -4.03 -9.84 18.87
CA ALA A 75 -4.26 -8.56 19.56
C ALA A 75 -3.28 -7.43 19.15
N LYS A 76 -2.10 -7.79 18.66
CA LYS A 76 -1.12 -6.88 18.06
C LYS A 76 -0.70 -7.45 16.71
N PRO A 77 -1.44 -7.19 15.63
CA PRO A 77 -1.10 -7.70 14.31
C PRO A 77 0.16 -7.04 13.77
N SER A 78 0.94 -7.80 13.04
CA SER A 78 2.02 -7.28 12.21
C SER A 78 1.46 -6.73 10.89
N GLU A 79 2.29 -5.99 10.15
CA GLU A 79 1.95 -5.57 8.78
C GLU A 79 1.58 -6.75 7.87
N LEU A 80 2.23 -7.91 8.03
CA LEU A 80 1.91 -9.09 7.23
C LEU A 80 0.53 -9.63 7.59
N ASP A 81 0.17 -9.65 8.88
CA ASP A 81 -1.15 -10.10 9.30
C ASP A 81 -2.25 -9.19 8.71
N LEU A 82 -2.01 -7.86 8.68
CA LEU A 82 -2.93 -6.92 8.03
C LEU A 82 -2.99 -7.09 6.51
N LEU A 83 -1.84 -7.22 5.85
CA LEU A 83 -1.78 -7.41 4.41
C LEU A 83 -2.52 -8.69 3.99
N ASP A 84 -2.30 -9.79 4.72
CA ASP A 84 -2.95 -11.07 4.48
C ASP A 84 -4.46 -11.01 4.75
N ALA A 85 -4.89 -10.38 5.84
CA ALA A 85 -6.32 -10.18 6.13
C ALA A 85 -7.00 -9.32 5.05
N LEU A 86 -6.33 -8.27 4.58
CA LEU A 86 -6.84 -7.39 3.53
C LEU A 86 -6.94 -8.12 2.18
N ALA A 87 -5.90 -8.86 1.78
CA ALA A 87 -5.90 -9.67 0.56
C ALA A 87 -7.03 -10.70 0.56
N ARG A 88 -7.23 -11.39 1.70
CA ARG A 88 -8.36 -12.32 1.88
C ARG A 88 -9.71 -11.61 1.82
N SER A 89 -9.80 -10.38 2.34
CA SER A 89 -11.04 -9.58 2.27
C SER A 89 -11.38 -9.22 0.83
N PHE A 90 -10.39 -8.84 0.03
CA PHE A 90 -10.58 -8.59 -1.40
C PHE A 90 -11.02 -9.85 -2.14
N ALA A 91 -10.40 -10.99 -1.86
CA ALA A 91 -10.74 -12.28 -2.45
C ALA A 91 -12.17 -12.76 -2.18
N VAL A 92 -12.84 -12.26 -1.13
CA VAL A 92 -14.26 -12.59 -0.86
C VAL A 92 -15.20 -11.97 -1.90
N ILE A 93 -14.81 -10.83 -2.50
CA ILE A 93 -15.69 -10.01 -3.34
C ILE A 93 -15.20 -9.89 -4.78
N ASP A 94 -13.88 -9.80 -4.98
CA ASP A 94 -13.26 -9.56 -6.28
C ASP A 94 -12.66 -10.87 -6.83
N PRO A 95 -13.19 -11.42 -7.95
CA PRO A 95 -12.70 -12.66 -8.52
C PRO A 95 -11.24 -12.62 -8.98
N ALA A 96 -10.75 -11.47 -9.47
CA ALA A 96 -9.36 -11.34 -9.90
C ALA A 96 -8.42 -11.36 -8.68
N ALA A 97 -8.81 -10.69 -7.59
CA ALA A 97 -8.09 -10.76 -6.33
C ALA A 97 -8.08 -12.19 -5.75
N ALA A 98 -9.20 -12.92 -5.87
CA ALA A 98 -9.29 -14.31 -5.41
C ALA A 98 -8.35 -15.24 -6.19
N GLN A 99 -8.33 -15.13 -7.52
CA GLN A 99 -7.42 -15.90 -8.37
C GLN A 99 -5.95 -15.61 -8.06
N LEU A 100 -5.61 -14.32 -7.87
CA LEU A 100 -4.25 -13.93 -7.51
C LEU A 100 -3.85 -14.43 -6.11
N ALA A 101 -4.76 -14.37 -5.13
CA ALA A 101 -4.52 -14.92 -3.80
C ALA A 101 -4.28 -16.44 -3.84
N GLU A 102 -5.05 -17.18 -4.66
CA GLU A 102 -4.84 -18.61 -4.85
C GLU A 102 -3.50 -18.93 -5.51
N LEU A 103 -3.11 -18.15 -6.52
CA LEU A 103 -1.78 -18.24 -7.14
C LEU A 103 -0.68 -18.05 -6.09
N CYS A 104 -0.78 -16.99 -5.28
CA CYS A 104 0.22 -16.65 -4.27
C CYS A 104 0.27 -17.65 -3.09
N ALA A 105 -0.77 -18.46 -2.90
CA ALA A 105 -0.80 -19.49 -1.86
C ALA A 105 0.01 -20.75 -2.21
N LYS A 106 0.42 -20.91 -3.47
CA LYS A 106 1.15 -22.09 -3.97
C LYS A 106 2.61 -21.73 -4.24
N PRO A 107 3.56 -22.66 -4.03
CA PRO A 107 4.92 -22.49 -4.52
C PRO A 107 4.95 -22.31 -6.05
N ARG A 108 5.95 -21.62 -6.57
CA ARG A 108 6.14 -21.46 -8.01
C ARG A 108 6.38 -22.81 -8.67
N THR A 109 5.61 -23.12 -9.71
CA THR A 109 5.73 -24.35 -10.51
C THR A 109 6.19 -24.12 -11.95
N SER A 110 6.25 -22.85 -12.39
CA SER A 110 6.62 -22.45 -13.75
C SER A 110 7.56 -21.24 -13.71
N HIS A 111 8.38 -21.05 -14.73
CA HIS A 111 9.17 -19.82 -14.92
C HIS A 111 8.37 -18.70 -15.60
N ILE A 112 7.15 -19.00 -16.06
CA ILE A 112 6.26 -18.00 -16.67
C ILE A 112 5.30 -17.49 -15.61
N VAL A 113 5.35 -16.18 -15.34
CA VAL A 113 4.41 -15.50 -14.45
C VAL A 113 3.07 -15.28 -15.16
N PRO A 114 1.94 -15.73 -14.60
CA PRO A 114 0.63 -15.40 -15.14
C PRO A 114 0.42 -13.87 -15.11
N PRO A 115 0.09 -13.23 -16.25
CA PRO A 115 -0.04 -11.78 -16.31
C PRO A 115 -1.21 -11.29 -15.45
N GLN A 116 -1.02 -10.15 -14.79
CA GLN A 116 -2.02 -9.51 -13.91
C GLN A 116 -2.31 -8.06 -14.35
N PRO A 117 -2.85 -7.84 -15.57
CA PRO A 117 -3.00 -6.50 -16.14
C PRO A 117 -3.92 -5.59 -15.30
N TRP A 118 -4.88 -6.18 -14.60
CA TRP A 118 -5.81 -5.46 -13.72
C TRP A 118 -5.12 -4.73 -12.56
N LEU A 119 -3.91 -5.14 -12.16
CA LEU A 119 -3.14 -4.48 -11.10
C LEU A 119 -2.62 -3.09 -11.49
N VAL A 120 -2.51 -2.80 -12.79
CA VAL A 120 -2.04 -1.51 -13.32
C VAL A 120 -3.11 -0.77 -14.13
N ASP A 121 -4.30 -1.35 -14.22
CA ASP A 121 -5.46 -0.73 -14.85
C ASP A 121 -5.95 0.44 -13.99
N GLY A 122 -6.04 1.64 -14.56
CA GLY A 122 -6.50 2.85 -13.87
C GLY A 122 -7.98 2.79 -13.42
N SER A 123 -8.75 1.82 -13.92
CA SER A 123 -10.11 1.57 -13.43
C SER A 123 -10.15 0.74 -12.14
N THR A 124 -9.07 0.03 -11.80
CA THR A 124 -8.96 -0.70 -10.55
C THR A 124 -8.71 0.28 -9.40
N PRO A 125 -9.53 0.26 -8.32
CA PRO A 125 -9.30 1.14 -7.18
C PRO A 125 -7.88 0.97 -6.62
N SER A 126 -7.14 2.08 -6.44
CA SER A 126 -5.74 2.04 -6.02
C SER A 126 -5.54 1.29 -4.70
N PHE A 127 -6.48 1.41 -3.75
CA PHE A 127 -6.43 0.66 -2.50
C PHE A 127 -6.39 -0.87 -2.71
N LEU A 128 -7.15 -1.38 -3.67
CA LEU A 128 -7.12 -2.80 -4.05
C LEU A 128 -5.85 -3.13 -4.82
N ALA A 129 -5.55 -2.36 -5.88
CA ALA A 129 -4.42 -2.62 -6.76
C ALA A 129 -3.09 -2.59 -6.01
N ASN A 130 -2.81 -1.55 -5.22
CA ASN A 130 -1.52 -1.35 -4.56
C ASN A 130 -1.23 -2.44 -3.51
N ASN A 131 -2.23 -2.81 -2.71
CA ASN A 131 -2.05 -3.87 -1.72
C ASN A 131 -1.93 -5.26 -2.38
N MET A 132 -2.66 -5.52 -3.47
CA MET A 132 -2.50 -6.78 -4.21
C MET A 132 -1.19 -6.85 -4.99
N ARG A 133 -0.69 -5.72 -5.51
CA ARG A 133 0.68 -5.60 -6.06
C ARG A 133 1.73 -5.94 -5.02
N LEU A 134 1.55 -5.49 -3.77
CA LEU A 134 2.47 -5.83 -2.67
C LEU A 134 2.44 -7.33 -2.33
N VAL A 135 1.25 -7.94 -2.23
CA VAL A 135 1.10 -9.39 -2.03
C VAL A 135 1.82 -10.17 -3.13
N PHE A 136 1.59 -9.77 -4.39
CA PHE A 136 2.15 -10.46 -5.54
C PHE A 136 3.65 -10.25 -5.66
N GLY A 137 4.14 -9.03 -5.50
CA GLY A 137 5.57 -8.71 -5.49
C GLY A 137 6.32 -9.48 -4.41
N ARG A 138 5.74 -9.63 -3.22
CA ARG A 138 6.30 -10.48 -2.16
C ARG A 138 6.39 -11.95 -2.60
N TRP A 139 5.35 -12.49 -3.21
CA TRP A 139 5.39 -13.87 -3.73
C TRP A 139 6.45 -14.04 -4.83
N LEU A 140 6.56 -13.07 -5.73
CA LEU A 140 7.57 -13.06 -6.80
C LEU A 140 9.00 -13.05 -6.25
N VAL A 141 9.27 -12.27 -5.19
CA VAL A 141 10.58 -12.29 -4.51
C VAL A 141 10.87 -13.67 -3.91
N HIS A 142 9.90 -14.29 -3.22
CA HIS A 142 10.07 -15.66 -2.70
C HIS A 142 10.27 -16.71 -3.80
N ALA A 143 9.74 -16.43 -4.99
CA ALA A 143 9.89 -17.27 -6.15
C ALA A 143 11.16 -16.99 -6.99
N GLU A 144 12.04 -16.10 -6.49
CA GLU A 144 13.26 -15.61 -7.13
C GLU A 144 13.03 -14.92 -8.49
N MET A 145 11.85 -14.31 -8.65
CA MET A 145 11.41 -13.56 -9.84
C MET A 145 11.57 -12.06 -9.61
N PHE A 146 12.81 -11.63 -9.41
CA PHE A 146 13.11 -10.27 -8.93
C PHE A 146 12.79 -9.18 -9.95
N ASP A 147 12.95 -9.44 -11.24
CA ASP A 147 12.63 -8.47 -12.30
C ASP A 147 11.12 -8.17 -12.30
N GLU A 148 10.29 -9.21 -12.27
CA GLU A 148 8.84 -9.09 -12.19
C GLU A 148 8.38 -8.53 -10.84
N ALA A 149 9.05 -8.89 -9.74
CA ALA A 149 8.77 -8.31 -8.43
C ALA A 149 8.97 -6.79 -8.45
N ILE A 150 10.04 -6.30 -9.08
CA ILE A 150 10.29 -4.87 -9.23
C ILE A 150 9.25 -4.20 -10.11
N GLU A 151 8.80 -4.83 -11.20
CA GLU A 151 7.69 -4.28 -12.00
C GLU A 151 6.42 -4.09 -11.15
N GLN A 152 6.12 -5.06 -10.26
CA GLN A 152 4.97 -4.96 -9.37
C GLN A 152 5.17 -3.95 -8.24
N LEU A 153 6.37 -3.83 -7.67
CA LEU A 153 6.59 -2.99 -6.48
C LEU A 153 7.03 -1.57 -6.81
N SER A 154 7.57 -1.29 -8.01
CA SER A 154 8.06 0.04 -8.38
C SER A 154 6.93 1.06 -8.45
N GLY A 155 7.21 2.28 -8.01
CA GLY A 155 6.26 3.39 -8.00
C GLY A 155 5.25 3.38 -6.84
N LEU A 156 5.17 2.29 -6.06
CA LEU A 156 4.43 2.29 -4.80
C LEU A 156 5.22 3.03 -3.73
N ALA A 157 4.57 3.97 -3.05
CA ALA A 157 5.09 4.64 -1.87
C ALA A 157 4.60 3.96 -0.58
N PRO A 158 5.28 4.15 0.56
CA PRO A 158 4.83 3.62 1.85
C PRO A 158 3.38 3.97 2.21
N ALA A 159 2.92 5.17 1.84
CA ALA A 159 1.56 5.63 2.12
C ALA A 159 0.47 4.95 1.27
N ASP A 160 0.85 4.21 0.23
CA ASP A 160 -0.09 3.59 -0.72
C ASP A 160 -0.59 2.21 -0.27
N VAL A 161 0.03 1.65 0.78
CA VAL A 161 -0.17 0.27 1.22
C VAL A 161 -0.37 0.19 2.73
N VAL A 162 -1.03 -0.87 3.20
CA VAL A 162 -1.22 -1.12 4.64
C VAL A 162 0.03 -1.72 5.32
N ALA A 163 1.01 -2.15 4.52
CA ALA A 163 2.24 -2.80 4.96
C ALA A 163 3.51 -2.11 4.41
N PRO A 164 3.76 -0.85 4.79
CA PRO A 164 4.86 -0.02 4.29
C PRO A 164 6.27 -0.55 4.55
N ALA A 165 6.58 -1.07 5.75
CA ALA A 165 7.90 -1.65 6.02
C ALA A 165 8.13 -2.90 5.15
N THR A 166 7.07 -3.68 4.94
CA THR A 166 7.06 -4.84 4.05
C THR A 166 7.34 -4.43 2.60
N LEU A 167 6.67 -3.38 2.10
CA LEU A 167 6.94 -2.85 0.76
C LEU A 167 8.41 -2.46 0.58
N LEU A 168 8.93 -1.62 1.47
CA LEU A 168 10.30 -1.12 1.39
C LEU A 168 11.31 -2.27 1.51
N PHE A 169 11.07 -3.24 2.38
CA PHE A 169 11.94 -4.40 2.53
C PHE A 169 12.02 -5.24 1.25
N TYR A 170 10.87 -5.57 0.64
CA TYR A 170 10.86 -6.39 -0.58
C TYR A 170 11.34 -5.61 -1.82
N GLN A 171 11.12 -4.30 -1.89
CA GLN A 171 11.75 -3.44 -2.90
C GLN A 171 13.28 -3.47 -2.77
N ALA A 172 13.80 -3.24 -1.55
CA ALA A 172 15.24 -3.24 -1.30
C ALA A 172 15.90 -4.60 -1.59
N LEU A 173 15.24 -5.70 -1.21
CA LEU A 173 15.75 -7.05 -1.46
C LEU A 173 15.84 -7.36 -2.96
N ALA A 174 14.83 -6.98 -3.75
CA ALA A 174 14.84 -7.18 -5.20
C ALA A 174 15.83 -6.24 -5.90
N GLN A 175 15.93 -4.97 -5.47
CA GLN A 175 16.92 -4.01 -5.97
C GLN A 175 18.36 -4.48 -5.68
N HIS A 176 18.61 -4.99 -4.47
CA HIS A 176 19.89 -5.58 -4.07
C HIS A 176 20.27 -6.74 -4.99
N THR A 177 19.34 -7.69 -5.18
CA THR A 177 19.60 -8.90 -5.99
C THR A 177 19.89 -8.56 -7.45
N LEU A 178 19.19 -7.55 -7.99
CA LEU A 178 19.38 -7.05 -9.34
C LEU A 178 20.53 -6.04 -9.47
N LEU A 179 21.32 -5.85 -8.42
CA LEU A 179 22.50 -4.98 -8.39
C LEU A 179 22.16 -3.50 -8.72
N ARG A 180 20.94 -3.07 -8.39
CA ARG A 180 20.48 -1.68 -8.52
C ARG A 180 20.90 -0.87 -7.29
N LYS A 181 22.18 -0.54 -7.21
CA LYS A 181 22.82 0.03 -6.02
C LYS A 181 22.13 1.30 -5.52
N GLU A 182 21.92 2.28 -6.40
CA GLU A 182 21.38 3.60 -6.03
C GLU A 182 19.94 3.47 -5.53
N ASP A 183 19.11 2.72 -6.27
CA ASP A 183 17.72 2.46 -5.90
C ASP A 183 17.64 1.70 -4.56
N GLY A 184 18.47 0.67 -4.39
CA GLY A 184 18.53 -0.14 -3.18
C GLY A 184 18.92 0.68 -1.95
N LEU A 185 19.98 1.49 -2.04
CA LEU A 185 20.41 2.35 -0.94
C LEU A 185 19.37 3.41 -0.59
N LYS A 186 18.70 3.99 -1.59
CA LYS A 186 17.59 4.92 -1.37
C LYS A 186 16.44 4.25 -0.61
N THR A 187 15.99 3.08 -1.06
CA THR A 187 14.90 2.34 -0.42
C THR A 187 15.26 1.90 0.99
N LEU A 188 16.49 1.44 1.22
CA LEU A 188 16.98 1.07 2.55
C LEU A 188 17.02 2.28 3.50
N GLY A 189 17.39 3.46 2.99
CA GLY A 189 17.29 4.71 3.75
C GLY A 189 15.86 5.08 4.14
N GLU A 190 14.87 4.84 3.27
CA GLU A 190 13.45 5.01 3.63
C GLU A 190 13.00 3.95 4.66
N LEU A 191 13.47 2.71 4.56
CA LEU A 191 13.16 1.66 5.53
C LEU A 191 13.76 1.97 6.91
N ASP A 192 14.96 2.57 6.97
CA ASP A 192 15.56 2.99 8.24
C ASP A 192 14.75 4.10 8.93
N LYS A 193 14.13 5.01 8.14
CA LYS A 193 13.20 6.04 8.68
C LYS A 193 11.94 5.45 9.30
N VAL A 194 11.49 4.26 8.87
CA VAL A 194 10.40 3.53 9.55
C VAL A 194 10.84 3.13 10.98
N GLY A 195 12.14 2.88 11.15
CA GLY A 195 12.79 2.73 12.44
C GLY A 195 12.25 1.53 13.25
N PRO A 196 12.03 1.70 14.58
CA PRO A 196 11.68 0.58 15.46
C PRO A 196 10.30 -0.04 15.17
N ASN A 197 9.49 0.59 14.32
CA ASN A 197 8.18 0.07 13.92
C ASN A 197 8.29 -1.03 12.86
N ALA A 198 9.43 -1.14 12.16
CA ALA A 198 9.65 -2.23 11.22
C ALA A 198 9.86 -3.57 11.96
N PRO A 199 9.42 -4.70 11.38
CA PRO A 199 9.75 -6.01 11.92
C PRO A 199 11.27 -6.18 12.11
N ARG A 200 11.71 -6.59 13.31
CA ARG A 200 13.15 -6.70 13.67
C ARG A 200 13.97 -7.46 12.63
N ARG A 201 13.41 -8.53 12.06
CA ARG A 201 14.06 -9.32 11.00
C ARG A 201 14.38 -8.50 9.76
N TYR A 202 13.50 -7.57 9.36
CA TYR A 202 13.74 -6.69 8.22
C TYR A 202 14.85 -5.71 8.55
N ALA A 203 14.83 -5.09 9.73
CA ALA A 203 15.88 -4.15 10.13
C ALA A 203 17.28 -4.79 10.17
N VAL A 204 17.40 -6.04 10.63
CA VAL A 204 18.69 -6.76 10.65
C VAL A 204 19.17 -7.06 9.23
N VAL A 205 18.32 -7.64 8.39
CA VAL A 205 18.70 -7.98 7.01
C VAL A 205 18.97 -6.71 6.19
N ALA A 206 18.15 -5.66 6.35
CA ALA A 206 18.33 -4.39 5.65
C ALA A 206 19.71 -3.78 5.87
N LYS A 207 20.25 -3.83 7.11
CA LYS A 207 21.61 -3.37 7.39
C LYS A 207 22.67 -4.15 6.63
N LEU A 208 22.52 -5.48 6.54
CA LEU A 208 23.43 -6.32 5.77
C LEU A 208 23.36 -6.00 4.28
N LEU A 209 22.15 -5.81 3.73
CA LEU A 209 21.96 -5.40 2.33
C LEU A 209 22.58 -4.03 2.06
N GLU A 210 22.45 -3.09 3.00
CA GLU A 210 22.98 -1.74 2.88
C GLU A 210 24.52 -1.73 2.86
N GLU A 211 25.14 -2.45 3.80
CA GLU A 211 26.60 -2.59 3.87
C GLU A 211 27.16 -3.27 2.60
N ASP A 212 26.49 -4.32 2.13
CA ASP A 212 26.87 -5.03 0.91
C ASP A 212 26.76 -4.12 -0.33
N LEU A 213 25.65 -3.39 -0.51
CA LEU A 213 25.49 -2.44 -1.61
C LEU A 213 26.51 -1.31 -1.56
N LYS A 214 26.81 -0.76 -0.37
CA LYS A 214 27.84 0.28 -0.22
C LYS A 214 29.20 -0.22 -0.71
N SER A 215 29.53 -1.47 -0.42
CA SER A 215 30.79 -2.10 -0.82
C SER A 215 30.87 -2.49 -2.30
N LEU A 216 29.73 -2.59 -2.99
CA LEU A 216 29.67 -3.01 -4.40
C LEU A 216 30.40 -2.01 -5.30
N GLN A 217 31.39 -2.52 -6.05
CA GLN A 217 32.18 -1.74 -7.01
C GLN A 217 31.88 -2.19 -8.44
N ASP A 218 31.56 -1.23 -9.31
CA ASP A 218 31.32 -1.49 -10.72
C ASP A 218 32.55 -2.13 -11.37
N GLU A 219 32.28 -3.03 -12.32
CA GLU A 219 33.29 -3.83 -13.04
C GLU A 219 34.29 -4.65 -12.19
N SER A 220 34.11 -4.73 -10.87
CA SER A 220 34.90 -5.62 -10.02
C SER A 220 34.60 -7.10 -10.30
N LEU A 221 35.52 -7.99 -9.92
CA LEU A 221 35.31 -9.45 -10.06
C LEU A 221 34.06 -9.92 -9.31
N ASP A 222 33.79 -9.37 -8.12
CA ASP A 222 32.57 -9.67 -7.36
C ASP A 222 31.31 -9.22 -8.12
N HIS A 223 31.32 -8.00 -8.67
CA HIS A 223 30.21 -7.50 -9.48
C HIS A 223 29.95 -8.37 -10.72
N ILE A 224 30.99 -8.76 -11.45
CA ILE A 224 30.88 -9.65 -12.62
C ILE A 224 30.32 -11.02 -12.21
N ALA A 225 30.83 -11.61 -11.11
CA ALA A 225 30.36 -12.89 -10.61
C ALA A 225 28.87 -12.87 -10.25
N ARG A 226 28.41 -11.79 -9.61
CA ARG A 226 26.98 -11.60 -9.28
C ARG A 226 26.11 -11.47 -10.53
N ARG A 227 26.57 -10.73 -11.55
CA ARG A 227 25.87 -10.67 -12.86
C ARG A 227 25.77 -12.04 -13.53
N MET A 228 26.83 -12.85 -13.48
CA MET A 228 26.79 -14.22 -14.00
C MET A 228 25.80 -15.11 -13.25
N ASN A 229 25.70 -14.95 -11.93
CA ASN A 229 24.68 -15.66 -11.13
C ASN A 229 23.26 -15.22 -11.50
N ASP A 230 23.03 -13.93 -11.77
CA ASP A 230 21.74 -13.43 -12.23
C ASP A 230 21.35 -14.02 -13.60
N VAL A 231 22.30 -14.08 -14.53
CA VAL A 231 22.08 -14.74 -15.84
C VAL A 231 21.71 -16.21 -15.65
N ARG A 232 22.40 -16.93 -14.76
CA ARG A 232 22.07 -18.34 -14.46
C ARG A 232 20.65 -18.49 -13.92
N ARG A 233 20.27 -17.65 -12.95
CA ARG A 233 18.91 -17.64 -12.37
C ARG A 233 17.84 -17.47 -13.45
N LYS A 234 18.07 -16.58 -14.42
CA LYS A 234 17.12 -16.28 -15.50
C LYS A 234 16.96 -17.44 -16.50
N LEU A 235 17.98 -18.28 -16.66
CA LEU A 235 17.97 -19.38 -17.62
C LEU A 235 17.35 -20.68 -17.09
N GLY A 236 17.26 -20.84 -15.75
CA GLY A 236 16.74 -22.05 -15.11
C GLY A 236 17.81 -23.13 -14.94
#